data_AF-A0AAV0WCG5-F1
#
_entry.id   AF-A0AAV0WCG5-F1
#
_cell.length_a   1.000
_cell.length_b   1.000
_cell.length_c   1.000
_cell.angle_alpha   90.00
_cell.angle_beta   90.00
_cell.angle_gamma   90.00
#
_symmetry.space_group_name_H-M   'P 1'
#
loop_
_entity.id
_entity.type
_entity.pdbx_description
1 polymer ?
#
loop_
_entity_poly.entity_id
_entity_poly.type
_entity_poly.pdbx_seq_one_letter_code
_entity_poly.pdbx_strand_id
1 'polypeptide(L)'
;MSADTKCIVCDTRFAELDLPIKCDGCATLVHNKCSGLTTSEIKCVSLKNRTLKYFCTGCENGLKDLPQLKLLIKKLLVEVEGLKNSHSFSSNNSFDNGFIINEINDRNSRATNLIFYNIEESDSNQLDDRITHDFIQIKNTLKSIGVDSEIVQLKVNCLDRYKSGKLRPIKAVFSTSSNTFDILKNKRKLSSCSSFSDKH
;
A
#
# COMPACT_ATOMS: atom_id res chain seq x y z
N MET A 1 29.28 31.97 16.29
CA MET A 1 28.31 31.50 15.27
C MET A 1 26.95 32.05 15.68
N SER A 2 26.65 33.27 15.26
CA SER A 2 25.47 34.01 15.69
C SER A 2 24.32 33.63 14.77
N ALA A 3 23.37 32.84 15.27
CA ALA A 3 22.13 32.57 14.53
C ALA A 3 21.42 33.92 14.31
N ASP A 4 21.07 34.22 13.06
CA ASP A 4 20.24 35.36 12.69
C ASP A 4 18.92 35.30 13.47
N THR A 5 18.82 36.04 14.58
CA THR A 5 17.60 36.10 15.37
C THR A 5 16.58 36.96 14.63
N LYS A 6 15.46 36.35 14.27
CA LYS A 6 14.32 36.99 13.60
C LYS A 6 13.09 36.98 14.50
N CYS A 7 12.19 37.93 14.26
CA CYS A 7 10.88 37.95 14.88
C CYS A 7 9.99 36.84 14.33
N ILE A 8 9.40 36.02 15.20
CA ILE A 8 8.51 34.90 14.80
C ILE A 8 7.23 35.35 14.08
N VAL A 9 6.84 36.62 14.21
CA VAL A 9 5.58 37.14 13.65
C VAL A 9 5.77 37.74 12.26
N CYS A 10 6.86 38.47 12.02
CA CYS A 10 7.08 39.19 10.77
C CYS A 10 8.32 38.72 9.99
N ASP A 11 9.03 37.70 10.48
CA ASP A 11 10.26 37.13 9.93
C ASP A 11 11.39 38.14 9.63
N THR A 12 11.28 39.35 10.19
CA THR A 12 12.27 40.41 10.04
C THR A 12 13.33 40.30 11.13
N ARG A 13 14.57 40.62 10.81
CA ARG A 13 15.70 40.64 11.76
C ARG A 13 15.55 41.81 12.74
N PHE A 14 16.01 41.60 13.97
CA PHE A 14 16.11 42.67 14.97
C PHE A 14 17.23 43.65 14.60
N ALA A 15 16.97 44.95 14.75
CA ALA A 15 17.99 45.98 14.66
C ALA A 15 18.87 46.00 15.93
N GLU A 16 20.04 46.64 15.87
CA GLU A 16 21.01 46.67 16.99
C GLU A 16 20.44 47.26 18.30
N LEU A 17 19.42 48.12 18.21
CA LEU A 17 18.77 48.77 19.34
C LEU A 17 17.42 48.14 19.73
N ASP A 18 16.99 47.06 19.06
CA ASP A 18 15.74 46.41 19.40
C ASP A 18 15.87 45.64 20.72
N LEU A 19 14.86 45.79 21.58
CA LEU A 19 14.69 45.00 22.80
C LEU A 19 13.59 43.97 22.55
N PRO A 20 13.91 42.77 22.04
CA PRO A 20 12.91 41.77 21.72
C PRO A 20 12.24 41.20 22.96
N ILE A 21 10.95 40.89 22.82
CA ILE A 21 10.17 40.21 23.85
C ILE A 21 10.30 38.71 23.65
N LYS A 22 10.62 37.99 24.73
CA LYS A 22 10.71 36.53 24.73
C LYS A 22 9.38 35.91 25.14
N CYS A 23 8.84 35.01 24.32
CA CYS A 23 7.70 34.17 24.69
C CYS A 23 8.06 33.26 25.87
N ASP A 24 7.23 33.26 26.92
CA ASP A 24 7.39 32.42 28.11
C ASP A 24 7.13 30.92 27.82
N GLY A 25 6.42 30.60 26.74
CA GLY A 25 6.10 29.22 26.34
C GLY A 25 7.19 28.58 25.47
N CYS A 26 7.51 29.19 24.33
CA CYS A 26 8.43 28.62 23.33
C CYS A 26 9.77 29.34 23.21
N ALA A 27 10.06 30.33 24.07
CA ALA A 27 11.30 31.09 24.09
C ALA A 27 11.64 31.88 22.81
N THR A 28 10.73 31.93 21.83
CA THR A 28 10.91 32.71 20.60
C THR A 28 10.84 34.22 20.85
N LEU A 29 11.48 34.98 19.97
CA LEU A 29 11.61 36.42 20.08
C LEU A 29 10.58 37.12 19.18
N VAL A 30 10.01 38.21 19.69
CA VAL A 30 8.99 39.02 19.02
C VAL A 30 9.34 40.49 19.15
N HIS A 31 9.15 41.27 18.08
CA HIS A 31 9.23 42.73 18.19
C HIS A 31 8.15 43.26 19.13
N ASN A 32 8.45 44.34 19.85
CA ASN A 32 7.47 45.09 20.63
C ASN A 32 6.19 45.39 19.83
N LYS A 33 6.35 45.88 18.61
CA LYS A 33 5.22 46.20 17.70
C LYS A 33 4.46 44.98 17.18
N CYS A 34 5.11 43.81 17.14
CA CYS A 34 4.50 42.56 16.68
C CYS A 34 3.86 41.75 17.80
N SER A 35 4.09 42.13 19.06
CA SER A 35 3.57 41.40 20.23
C SER A 35 2.10 41.68 20.54
N GLY A 36 1.55 42.78 19.99
CA GLY A 36 0.20 43.25 20.33
C GLY A 36 0.08 43.86 21.73
N LEU A 37 1.18 43.96 22.49
CA LEU A 37 1.19 44.56 23.82
C LEU A 37 1.25 46.09 23.77
N THR A 38 0.60 46.73 24.73
CA THR A 38 0.72 48.17 24.99
C THR A 38 2.10 48.51 25.57
N THR A 39 2.47 49.79 25.53
CA THR A 39 3.74 50.28 26.10
C THR A 39 3.88 49.98 27.60
N SER A 40 2.77 49.99 28.34
CA SER A 40 2.74 49.66 29.77
C SER A 40 3.00 48.16 30.01
N GLU A 41 2.38 47.30 29.21
CA GLU A 41 2.55 45.84 29.30
C GLU A 41 3.95 45.41 28.91
N ILE A 42 4.53 46.03 27.86
CA ILE A 42 5.92 45.77 27.45
C ILE A 42 6.87 46.04 28.62
N LYS A 43 6.71 47.17 29.32
CA LYS A 43 7.52 47.50 30.49
C LYS A 43 7.38 46.44 31.59
N CYS A 44 6.16 45.99 31.88
CA CYS A 44 5.92 44.93 32.86
C CYS A 44 6.55 43.58 32.43
N VAL A 45 6.49 43.26 31.14
CA VAL A 45 7.04 42.04 30.54
C VAL A 45 8.58 42.06 30.49
N SER A 46 9.21 43.22 30.48
CA SER A 46 10.68 43.34 30.53
C SER A 46 11.27 43.22 31.95
N LEU A 47 10.44 43.16 33.01
CA LEU A 47 10.92 43.03 34.38
C LEU A 47 11.45 41.60 34.65
N LYS A 48 12.59 41.51 35.34
CA LYS A 48 13.24 40.21 35.67
C LYS A 48 12.37 39.29 36.53
N ASN A 49 11.61 39.86 37.48
CA ASN A 49 10.76 39.14 38.42
C ASN A 49 9.28 39.46 38.16
N ARG A 50 8.79 39.06 36.99
CA ARG A 50 7.40 39.32 36.58
C ARG A 50 6.49 38.11 36.80
N THR A 51 5.28 38.39 37.26
CA THR A 51 4.16 37.44 37.29
C THR A 51 3.44 37.40 35.94
N LEU A 52 3.36 38.54 35.26
CA LEU A 52 2.75 38.66 33.93
C LEU A 52 3.56 37.86 32.90
N LYS A 53 2.92 36.88 32.28
CA LYS A 53 3.49 36.04 31.23
C LYS A 53 3.08 36.55 29.86
N TYR A 54 4.00 36.46 28.90
CA TYR A 54 3.73 36.76 27.51
C TYR A 54 3.85 35.46 26.71
N PHE A 55 2.81 35.15 25.94
CA PHE A 55 2.79 34.03 25.01
C PHE A 55 2.64 34.58 23.60
N CYS A 56 3.44 34.08 22.66
CA CYS A 56 3.19 34.37 21.25
C CYS A 56 1.86 33.74 20.82
N THR A 57 1.31 34.22 19.71
CA THR A 57 0.03 33.73 19.15
C THR A 57 -0.01 32.21 19.01
N GLY A 58 1.09 31.58 18.59
CA GLY A 58 1.19 30.12 18.51
C GLY A 58 1.04 29.41 19.86
N CYS A 59 1.69 29.91 20.90
CA CYS A 59 1.55 29.36 22.25
C CYS A 59 0.17 29.63 22.84
N GLU A 60 -0.40 30.82 22.61
CA GLU A 60 -1.73 31.17 23.08
C GLU A 60 -2.81 30.26 22.45
N ASN A 61 -2.73 30.05 21.14
CA ASN A 61 -3.62 29.12 20.43
C ASN A 61 -3.43 27.69 20.93
N GLY A 62 -2.18 27.23 21.09
CA GLY A 62 -1.90 25.90 21.66
C GLY A 62 -2.54 25.71 23.05
N LEU A 63 -2.49 26.73 23.92
CA LEU A 63 -3.14 26.69 25.23
C LEU A 63 -4.66 26.63 25.13
N LYS A 64 -5.27 27.30 24.15
CA LYS A 64 -6.72 27.24 23.89
C LYS A 64 -7.17 25.90 23.33
N ASP A 65 -6.32 25.23 22.56
CA ASP A 65 -6.63 23.94 21.92
C ASP A 65 -6.44 22.74 22.87
N LEU A 66 -5.61 22.88 23.91
CA LEU A 66 -5.30 21.81 24.87
C LEU A 66 -6.54 21.14 25.51
N PRO A 67 -7.57 21.88 25.99
CA PRO A 67 -8.78 21.28 26.54
C PRO A 67 -9.55 20.43 25.51
N GLN A 68 -9.65 20.89 24.27
CA GLN A 68 -10.34 20.16 23.20
C GLN A 68 -9.57 18.90 22.83
N LEU A 69 -8.24 18.99 22.69
CA LEU A 69 -7.39 17.84 22.43
C LEU A 69 -7.50 16.78 23.53
N LYS A 70 -7.51 17.21 24.80
CA LYS A 70 -7.71 16.32 25.96
C LYS A 70 -9.08 15.61 25.90
N LEU A 71 -10.13 16.30 25.47
CA LEU A 71 -11.46 15.72 25.29
C LEU A 71 -11.46 14.67 24.17
N LEU A 72 -10.85 14.99 23.03
CA LEU A 72 -10.73 14.07 21.90
C LEU A 72 -9.96 12.80 22.28
N ILE A 73 -8.83 12.94 22.98
CA ILE A 73 -8.07 11.78 23.47
C ILE A 73 -8.93 10.90 24.38
N LYS A 74 -9.67 11.50 25.33
CA LYS A 74 -10.58 10.73 26.19
C LYS A 74 -11.65 10.00 25.39
N LYS A 75 -12.25 10.65 24.39
CA LYS A 75 -13.27 10.04 23.53
C LYS A 75 -12.71 8.85 22.74
N LEU A 76 -11.55 9.04 22.11
CA LEU A 76 -10.87 7.99 21.35
C LEU A 76 -10.48 6.79 22.22
N LEU A 77 -10.02 7.03 23.45
CA LEU A 77 -9.72 5.95 24.40
C LEU A 77 -10.97 5.12 24.72
N VAL A 78 -12.12 5.75 24.90
CA VAL A 78 -13.40 5.04 25.11
C VAL A 78 -13.81 4.24 23.87
N GLU A 79 -13.66 4.81 22.67
CA GLU A 79 -13.98 4.11 21.42
C GLU A 79 -13.08 2.89 21.18
N VAL A 80 -11.77 3.02 21.43
CA VAL A 80 -10.82 1.89 21.33
C VAL A 80 -11.14 0.79 22.33
N GLU A 81 -11.49 1.15 23.56
CA GLU A 81 -11.91 0.18 24.58
C GLU A 81 -13.21 -0.53 24.16
N GLY A 82 -14.17 0.21 23.60
CA GLY A 82 -15.38 -0.36 23.00
C GLY A 82 -15.07 -1.39 21.93
N LEU A 83 -14.19 -1.04 20.98
CA LEU A 83 -13.80 -1.93 19.87
C LEU A 83 -13.11 -3.21 20.35
N LYS A 84 -12.18 -3.09 21.32
CA LYS A 84 -11.51 -4.25 21.93
C LYS A 84 -12.48 -5.20 22.61
N ASN A 85 -13.47 -4.65 23.31
CA ASN A 85 -14.47 -5.45 24.02
C ASN A 85 -15.47 -6.11 23.05
N SER A 86 -15.84 -5.47 21.94
CA SER A 86 -16.67 -6.11 20.90
C SER A 86 -15.97 -7.27 20.18
N HIS A 87 -14.64 -7.31 20.13
CA HIS A 87 -13.91 -8.47 19.61
C HIS A 87 -13.83 -9.65 20.59
N SER A 88 -14.07 -9.43 21.89
CA SER A 88 -13.97 -10.48 22.91
C SER A 88 -15.26 -11.32 23.06
N PHE A 89 -16.38 -10.88 22.48
CA PHE A 89 -17.68 -11.57 22.59
C PHE A 89 -18.18 -12.26 21.29
N SER A 90 -17.45 -12.16 20.18
CA SER A 90 -17.79 -12.82 18.90
C SER A 90 -16.81 -13.93 18.52
N SER A 91 -16.58 -14.87 19.45
CA SER A 91 -15.75 -16.06 19.20
C SER A 91 -16.54 -17.30 18.76
N ASN A 92 -17.74 -17.17 18.15
CA ASN A 92 -18.50 -18.35 17.72
C ASN A 92 -19.17 -18.25 16.33
N ASN A 93 -18.85 -17.27 15.48
CA ASN A 93 -19.23 -17.30 14.04
C ASN A 93 -18.35 -16.35 13.20
N SER A 94 -17.03 -16.39 13.39
CA SER A 94 -16.11 -15.66 12.52
C SER A 94 -15.95 -16.43 11.21
N PHE A 95 -16.72 -16.05 10.18
CA PHE A 95 -16.23 -16.22 8.82
C PHE A 95 -14.83 -15.60 8.77
N ASP A 96 -13.82 -16.46 8.63
CA ASP A 96 -12.42 -16.05 8.70
C ASP A 96 -12.13 -15.08 7.55
N ASN A 97 -12.08 -13.78 7.85
CA ASN A 97 -11.73 -12.77 6.87
C ASN A 97 -10.35 -13.06 6.24
N GLY A 98 -9.45 -13.74 6.95
CA GLY A 98 -8.19 -14.23 6.40
C GLY A 98 -8.39 -15.27 5.29
N PHE A 99 -9.35 -16.18 5.47
CA PHE A 99 -9.73 -17.13 4.41
C PHE A 99 -10.23 -16.41 3.17
N ILE A 100 -11.11 -15.41 3.31
CA ILE A 100 -11.64 -14.65 2.15
C ILE A 100 -10.52 -13.91 1.41
N ILE A 101 -9.62 -13.25 2.14
CA ILE A 101 -8.49 -12.53 1.54
C ILE A 101 -7.54 -13.49 0.82
N ASN A 102 -7.22 -14.63 1.45
CA ASN A 102 -6.36 -15.65 0.84
C ASN A 102 -7.01 -16.24 -0.42
N GLU A 103 -8.31 -16.49 -0.39
CA GLU A 103 -9.08 -17.01 -1.52
C GLU A 103 -9.06 -16.04 -2.72
N ILE A 104 -9.26 -14.74 -2.47
CA ILE A 104 -9.19 -13.70 -3.51
C ILE A 104 -7.79 -13.62 -4.11
N ASN A 105 -6.76 -13.65 -3.27
CA ASN A 105 -5.37 -13.65 -3.74
C ASN A 105 -5.05 -14.91 -4.57
N ASP A 106 -5.55 -16.07 -4.15
CA ASP A 106 -5.39 -17.32 -4.88
C ASP A 106 -6.17 -17.33 -6.21
N ARG A 107 -7.33 -16.69 -6.29
CA ARG A 107 -8.03 -16.50 -7.57
C ARG A 107 -7.23 -15.60 -8.50
N ASN A 108 -6.72 -14.48 -7.99
CA ASN A 108 -5.95 -13.53 -8.78
C ASN A 108 -4.65 -14.15 -9.32
N SER A 109 -3.96 -14.95 -8.51
CA SER A 109 -2.75 -15.67 -8.95
C SER A 109 -3.03 -16.81 -9.95
N ARG A 110 -4.24 -17.37 -9.93
CA ARG A 110 -4.69 -18.40 -10.88
C ARG A 110 -5.26 -17.82 -12.18
N ALA A 111 -5.69 -16.57 -12.19
CA ALA A 111 -6.33 -15.92 -13.34
C ALA A 111 -5.42 -15.77 -14.58
N THR A 112 -4.10 -15.84 -14.40
CA THR A 112 -3.11 -15.80 -15.49
C THR A 112 -2.63 -17.19 -15.93
N ASN A 113 -3.20 -18.26 -15.37
CA ASN A 113 -2.76 -19.63 -15.60
C ASN A 113 -3.74 -20.38 -16.49
N LEU A 114 -3.23 -21.15 -17.45
CA LEU A 114 -4.00 -22.19 -18.16
C LEU A 114 -3.36 -23.55 -17.99
N ILE A 115 -4.20 -24.57 -17.93
CA ILE A 115 -3.79 -25.96 -17.87
C ILE A 115 -4.13 -26.60 -19.22
N PHE A 116 -3.09 -27.07 -19.91
CA PHE A 116 -3.20 -27.78 -21.17
C PHE A 116 -3.11 -29.27 -20.92
N TYR A 117 -4.09 -30.03 -21.41
CA TYR A 117 -4.13 -31.48 -21.30
C TYR A 117 -3.78 -32.11 -22.64
N ASN A 118 -3.32 -33.37 -22.58
CA ASN A 118 -3.07 -34.19 -23.76
C ASN A 118 -2.06 -33.59 -24.75
N ILE A 119 -1.04 -32.90 -24.21
CA ILE A 119 0.09 -32.40 -24.98
C ILE A 119 1.20 -33.45 -24.93
N GLU A 120 1.81 -33.73 -26.07
CA GLU A 120 2.95 -34.66 -26.17
C GLU A 120 4.12 -34.15 -25.32
N GLU A 121 4.73 -35.05 -24.54
CA GLU A 121 5.89 -34.75 -23.70
C GLU A 121 7.21 -35.08 -24.40
N SER A 122 8.28 -34.37 -24.04
CA SER A 122 9.62 -34.71 -24.48
C SER A 122 10.23 -35.82 -23.62
N ASP A 123 10.81 -36.83 -24.27
CA ASP A 123 11.62 -37.88 -23.63
C ASP A 123 13.08 -37.46 -23.39
N SER A 124 13.44 -36.18 -23.57
CA SER A 124 14.81 -35.70 -23.31
C SER A 124 15.15 -35.83 -21.82
N ASN A 125 16.39 -36.27 -21.55
CA ASN A 125 16.93 -36.32 -20.19
C ASN A 125 17.34 -34.94 -19.66
N GLN A 126 17.46 -33.93 -20.53
CA GLN A 126 17.81 -32.57 -20.16
C GLN A 126 16.57 -31.76 -19.78
N LEU A 127 16.70 -30.94 -18.73
CA LEU A 127 15.59 -30.11 -18.25
C LEU A 127 15.25 -28.98 -19.23
N ASP A 128 16.27 -28.31 -19.78
CA ASP A 128 16.08 -27.17 -20.69
C ASP A 128 15.42 -27.58 -22.02
N ASP A 129 15.77 -28.75 -22.55
CA ASP A 129 15.15 -29.31 -23.75
C ASP A 129 13.67 -29.58 -23.54
N ARG A 130 13.30 -30.14 -22.39
CA ARG A 130 11.90 -30.44 -22.04
C ARG A 130 11.09 -29.16 -21.91
N ILE A 131 11.61 -28.15 -21.20
CA ILE A 131 10.94 -26.84 -21.07
C ILE A 131 10.75 -26.19 -22.44
N THR A 132 11.79 -26.24 -23.29
CA THR A 132 11.75 -25.67 -24.64
C THR A 132 10.71 -26.39 -25.50
N HIS A 133 10.67 -27.71 -25.44
CA HIS A 133 9.66 -28.52 -26.12
C HIS A 133 8.24 -28.16 -25.67
N ASP A 134 7.98 -28.12 -24.36
CA ASP A 134 6.66 -27.80 -23.82
C ASP A 134 6.21 -26.38 -24.21
N PHE A 135 7.16 -25.43 -24.23
CA PHE A 135 6.90 -24.07 -24.69
C PHE A 135 6.51 -24.03 -26.17
N ILE A 136 7.20 -24.78 -27.03
CA ILE A 136 6.89 -24.88 -28.46
C ILE A 136 5.52 -25.52 -28.67
N GLN A 137 5.20 -26.58 -27.95
CA GLN A 137 3.90 -27.27 -28.06
C GLN A 137 2.74 -26.36 -27.68
N ILE A 138 2.86 -25.60 -26.58
CA ILE A 138 1.85 -24.61 -26.20
C ILE A 138 1.74 -23.53 -27.27
N LYS A 139 2.86 -23.00 -27.77
CA LYS A 139 2.84 -21.97 -28.82
C LYS A 139 2.15 -22.46 -30.10
N ASN A 140 2.38 -23.70 -30.50
CA ASN A 140 1.71 -24.31 -31.65
C ASN A 140 0.20 -24.49 -31.40
N THR A 141 -0.17 -24.87 -30.18
CA THR A 141 -1.58 -24.97 -29.76
C THR A 141 -2.28 -23.60 -29.77
N LEU A 142 -1.61 -22.54 -29.33
CA LEU A 142 -2.15 -21.18 -29.38
C LEU A 142 -2.31 -20.67 -30.82
N LYS A 143 -1.37 -21.02 -31.71
CA LYS A 143 -1.49 -20.69 -33.14
C LYS A 143 -2.69 -21.40 -33.79
N SER A 144 -2.96 -22.67 -33.46
CA SER A 144 -4.06 -23.42 -34.08
C SER A 144 -5.45 -22.86 -33.71
N ILE A 145 -5.58 -22.16 -32.59
CA ILE A 145 -6.81 -21.46 -32.18
C ILE A 145 -6.92 -20.02 -32.70
N GLY A 146 -5.93 -19.55 -33.47
CA GLY A 146 -5.90 -18.21 -34.03
C GLY A 146 -5.74 -17.13 -32.96
N VAL A 147 -4.93 -17.41 -31.94
CA VAL A 147 -4.50 -16.43 -30.95
C VAL A 147 -3.21 -15.76 -31.44
N ASP A 148 -3.16 -14.43 -31.38
CA ASP A 148 -2.07 -13.62 -31.91
C ASP A 148 -0.72 -13.89 -31.22
N SER A 149 0.36 -13.64 -31.97
CA SER A 149 1.74 -13.84 -31.51
C SER A 149 2.21 -12.84 -30.44
N GLU A 150 1.37 -11.85 -30.11
CA GLU A 150 1.64 -10.85 -29.06
C GLU A 150 1.39 -11.38 -27.65
N ILE A 151 0.72 -12.54 -27.50
CA ILE A 151 0.52 -13.14 -26.19
C ILE A 151 1.86 -13.71 -25.67
N VAL A 152 2.45 -12.97 -24.74
CA VAL A 152 3.68 -13.37 -24.05
C VAL A 152 3.36 -14.38 -22.94
N GLN A 153 3.83 -15.60 -23.14
CA GLN A 153 3.89 -16.62 -22.09
C GLN A 153 5.16 -16.44 -21.26
N LEU A 154 5.02 -16.42 -19.93
CA LEU A 154 6.13 -16.21 -18.99
C LEU A 154 6.76 -17.52 -18.54
N LYS A 155 5.95 -18.57 -18.35
CA LYS A 155 6.43 -19.84 -17.79
C LYS A 155 5.60 -21.04 -18.25
N VAL A 156 6.24 -22.20 -18.31
CA VAL A 156 5.63 -23.51 -18.56
C VAL A 156 6.10 -24.48 -17.47
N ASN A 157 5.21 -25.27 -16.86
CA ASN A 157 5.61 -26.40 -16.01
C ASN A 157 4.58 -27.53 -16.07
N CYS A 158 5.02 -28.79 -16.14
CA CYS A 158 4.13 -29.94 -15.97
C CYS A 158 3.64 -30.07 -14.52
N LEU A 159 2.37 -30.45 -14.32
CA LEU A 159 1.70 -30.47 -13.02
C LEU A 159 1.82 -31.79 -12.24
N ASP A 160 2.66 -32.73 -12.69
CA ASP A 160 2.79 -34.05 -12.07
C ASP A 160 4.20 -34.64 -12.20
N ARG A 161 4.46 -35.72 -11.45
CA ARG A 161 5.64 -36.57 -11.66
C ARG A 161 5.49 -37.40 -12.93
N TYR A 162 6.57 -37.54 -13.69
CA TYR A 162 6.58 -38.34 -14.92
C TYR A 162 6.16 -39.79 -14.64
N LYS A 163 5.29 -40.31 -15.51
CA LYS A 163 4.86 -41.70 -15.53
C LYS A 163 4.84 -42.16 -16.97
N SER A 164 5.54 -43.26 -17.27
CA SER A 164 5.59 -43.82 -18.62
C SER A 164 4.17 -44.08 -19.15
N GLY A 165 3.90 -43.65 -20.39
CA GLY A 165 2.61 -43.82 -21.05
C GLY A 165 1.49 -42.89 -20.56
N LYS A 166 1.76 -41.92 -19.67
CA LYS A 166 0.77 -40.92 -19.23
C LYS A 166 1.26 -39.52 -19.52
N LEU A 167 0.46 -38.77 -20.28
CA LEU A 167 0.67 -37.34 -20.53
C LEU A 167 0.22 -36.53 -19.32
N ARG A 168 1.10 -35.67 -18.82
CA ARG A 168 0.85 -34.77 -17.69
C ARG A 168 0.25 -33.46 -18.18
N PRO A 169 -0.61 -32.82 -17.38
CA PRO A 169 -1.09 -31.49 -17.70
C PRO A 169 0.06 -30.48 -17.64
N ILE A 170 0.10 -29.56 -18.60
CA ILE A 170 1.09 -28.48 -18.64
C ILE A 170 0.45 -27.18 -18.19
N LYS A 171 0.99 -26.57 -17.14
CA LYS A 171 0.61 -25.23 -16.67
C LYS A 171 1.39 -24.17 -17.42
N ALA A 172 0.68 -23.36 -18.21
CA ALA A 172 1.19 -22.12 -18.78
C ALA A 172 0.84 -20.94 -17.89
N VAL A 173 1.79 -20.03 -17.65
CA VAL A 173 1.58 -18.75 -16.96
C VAL A 173 1.74 -17.63 -17.98
N PHE A 174 0.72 -16.80 -18.14
CA PHE A 174 0.70 -15.65 -19.05
C PHE A 174 0.97 -14.35 -18.31
N SER A 175 1.32 -13.30 -19.04
CA SER A 175 1.59 -11.98 -18.46
C SER A 175 0.35 -11.32 -17.83
N THR A 176 -0.84 -11.55 -18.39
CA THR A 176 -2.09 -10.93 -17.92
C THR A 176 -3.26 -11.93 -17.93
N SER A 177 -4.30 -11.65 -17.13
CA SER A 177 -5.54 -12.42 -17.13
C SER A 177 -6.37 -12.21 -18.40
N SER A 178 -6.21 -11.05 -19.07
CA SER A 178 -6.82 -10.79 -20.38
C SER A 178 -6.34 -11.80 -21.42
N ASN A 179 -5.02 -12.07 -21.47
CA ASN A 179 -4.46 -13.07 -22.38
C ASN A 179 -5.11 -14.43 -22.17
N THR A 180 -5.27 -14.84 -20.91
CA THR A 180 -5.95 -16.09 -20.54
C THR A 180 -7.41 -16.10 -21.00
N PHE A 181 -8.12 -15.00 -20.82
CA PHE A 181 -9.51 -14.85 -21.27
C PHE A 181 -9.64 -14.93 -22.80
N ASP A 182 -8.76 -14.27 -23.55
CA ASP A 182 -8.77 -14.25 -25.02
C ASP A 182 -8.47 -15.64 -25.61
N ILE A 183 -7.57 -16.39 -24.97
CA ILE A 183 -7.31 -17.80 -25.31
C ILE A 183 -8.56 -18.64 -25.07
N LEU A 184 -9.19 -18.51 -23.89
CA LEU A 184 -10.39 -19.27 -23.55
C LEU A 184 -11.59 -18.93 -24.44
N LYS A 185 -11.72 -17.68 -24.89
CA LYS A 185 -12.75 -17.24 -25.84
C LYS A 185 -12.64 -17.97 -27.18
N ASN A 186 -11.40 -18.24 -27.62
CA ASN A 186 -11.11 -18.95 -28.86
C ASN A 186 -11.10 -20.49 -28.71
N LYS A 187 -11.27 -21.02 -27.49
CA LYS A 187 -11.27 -22.46 -27.18
C LYS A 187 -12.24 -23.27 -28.04
N ARG A 188 -13.38 -22.72 -28.45
CA ARG A 188 -14.35 -23.43 -29.33
C ARG A 188 -13.75 -23.85 -30.68
N LYS A 189 -12.68 -23.18 -31.13
CA LYS A 189 -11.92 -23.56 -32.32
C LYS A 189 -11.05 -24.81 -32.11
N LEU A 190 -10.86 -25.27 -30.86
CA LEU A 190 -10.19 -26.53 -30.55
C LEU A 190 -11.09 -27.74 -30.80
N SER A 191 -12.43 -27.59 -30.75
CA SER A 191 -13.37 -28.69 -30.93
C SER A 191 -13.34 -29.30 -32.34
N SER A 192 -12.80 -28.57 -33.33
CA SER A 192 -12.52 -29.05 -34.69
C SER A 192 -11.15 -29.73 -34.84
N CYS A 193 -10.34 -29.79 -33.77
CA CYS A 193 -9.02 -30.41 -33.75
C CYS A 193 -9.06 -31.59 -32.76
N SER A 194 -8.86 -32.81 -33.27
CA SER A 194 -9.14 -34.10 -32.62
C SER A 194 -8.33 -34.45 -31.36
N SER A 195 -7.75 -33.48 -30.67
CA SER A 195 -6.73 -33.70 -29.62
C SER A 195 -7.15 -33.25 -28.22
N PHE A 196 -8.34 -32.66 -28.02
CA PHE A 196 -8.71 -32.04 -26.74
C PHE A 196 -10.00 -32.62 -26.16
N SER A 197 -9.91 -33.20 -24.96
CA SER A 197 -11.07 -33.60 -24.15
C SER A 197 -11.16 -32.71 -22.91
N ASP A 198 -12.30 -32.05 -22.73
CA ASP A 198 -12.64 -31.32 -21.52
C ASP A 198 -13.14 -32.30 -20.46
N LYS A 199 -12.49 -32.34 -19.29
CA LYS A 199 -13.09 -32.91 -18.09
C LYS A 199 -13.40 -31.77 -17.13
N HIS A 200 -14.70 -31.57 -16.91
CA HIS A 200 -15.25 -30.66 -15.90
C HIS A 200 -14.86 -31.08 -14.48
#